data_AF-A0A7C0WVY1-F1
#
_entry.id   AF-A0A7C0WVY1-F1
#
_cell.length_a   1.000
_cell.length_b   1.000
_cell.length_c   1.000
_cell.angle_alpha   90.00
_cell.angle_beta   90.00
_cell.angle_gamma   90.00
#
_symmetry.space_group_name_H-M   'P 1'
#
loop_
_entity.id
_entity.type
_entity.pdbx_description
1 polymer ?
#
loop_
_entity_poly.entity_id
_entity_poly.type
_entity_poly.pdbx_seq_one_letter_code
_entity_poly.pdbx_strand_id
1 'polypeptide(L)' 'MRRGATGPVYKSALAFIEKNSPGTRHNFLFQFLEEYRYYFKKERRLELKECNNCGMPTTEEVCSYCKFIFRERKNAV' A
#
# COMPACT_ATOMS: atom_id res chain seq x y z
N MET A 1 -7.89 12.52 -13.78
CA MET A 1 -6.62 11.78 -14.05
C MET A 1 -5.54 12.33 -13.11
N ARG A 2 -4.96 11.52 -12.20
CA ARG A 2 -3.96 11.99 -11.23
C ARG A 2 -2.59 12.10 -11.93
N ARG A 3 -2.01 13.30 -12.01
CA ARG A 3 -0.66 13.49 -12.57
C ARG A 3 0.36 12.75 -11.70
N GLY A 4 1.20 11.89 -12.31
CA GLY A 4 2.24 11.11 -11.61
C GLY A 4 1.80 9.76 -11.01
N ALA A 5 0.58 9.27 -11.29
CA ALA A 5 0.19 7.93 -10.85
C ALA A 5 0.91 6.85 -11.67
N THR A 6 1.65 5.96 -11.00
CA THR A 6 2.27 4.78 -11.62
C THR A 6 1.26 3.64 -11.84
N GLY A 7 0.15 3.63 -11.11
CA GLY A 7 -0.90 2.62 -11.20
C GLY A 7 -1.44 2.36 -12.62
N PRO A 8 -1.79 3.41 -13.42
CA PRO A 8 -2.20 3.23 -14.80
C PRO A 8 -1.17 2.50 -15.67
N VAL A 9 0.13 2.76 -15.48
CA VAL A 9 1.20 2.10 -16.24
C VAL A 9 1.20 0.59 -16.00
N TYR A 10 1.16 0.17 -14.72
CA TYR A 10 1.10 -1.26 -14.38
C TYR A 10 -0.17 -1.94 -14.89
N LYS A 11 -1.32 -1.24 -14.81
CA LYS A 11 -2.59 -1.76 -15.34
C LYS A 11 -2.55 -1.99 -16.84
N SER A 12 -1.95 -1.07 -17.59
CA SER A 12 -1.78 -1.21 -19.04
C SER A 12 -0.84 -2.36 -19.40
N ALA A 13 0.28 -2.52 -18.69
CA ALA A 13 1.19 -3.65 -18.89
C ALA A 13 0.48 -5.00 -18.65
N LEU A 14 -0.24 -5.14 -17.53
CA LEU A 14 -1.02 -6.34 -17.24
C LEU A 14 -2.17 -6.56 -18.23
N ALA A 15 -2.73 -5.51 -18.82
CA ALA A 15 -3.74 -5.64 -19.89
C ALA A 15 -3.17 -6.21 -21.17
N PHE A 16 -1.96 -5.77 -21.53
CA PHE A 16 -1.28 -6.25 -22.72
C PHE A 16 -0.96 -7.75 -22.64
N ILE A 17 -0.49 -8.22 -21.48
CA ILE A 17 -0.20 -9.65 -21.28
C ILE A 17 -1.50 -10.47 -21.30
N GLU A 18 -2.53 -10.02 -20.58
CA GLU A 18 -3.84 -10.69 -20.53
C GLU A 18 -4.45 -10.89 -21.91
N LYS A 19 -4.29 -9.93 -22.83
CA LYS A 19 -4.80 -10.02 -24.21
C LYS A 19 -4.24 -11.23 -24.97
N ASN A 20 -2.99 -11.61 -24.71
CA ASN A 20 -2.32 -12.73 -25.37
C ASN A 20 -2.31 -14.01 -24.51
N SER A 21 -2.60 -13.90 -23.22
CA SER A 21 -2.66 -15.01 -22.27
C SER A 21 -3.80 -14.80 -21.26
N PRO A 22 -5.03 -15.20 -21.63
CA PRO A 22 -6.20 -15.05 -20.77
C PRO A 22 -6.02 -15.79 -19.44
N GLY A 23 -6.43 -15.14 -18.34
CA GLY A 23 -6.28 -15.65 -16.98
C GLY A 23 -4.97 -15.23 -16.29
N THR A 24 -4.04 -14.55 -16.98
CA THR A 24 -2.77 -14.11 -16.39
C THR A 24 -2.98 -13.28 -15.13
N ARG A 25 -3.89 -12.31 -15.16
CA ARG A 25 -4.18 -11.44 -13.99
C ARG A 25 -4.73 -12.24 -12.81
N HIS A 26 -5.58 -13.22 -13.09
CA HIS A 26 -6.15 -14.11 -12.08
C HIS A 26 -5.03 -14.94 -11.45
N ASN A 27 -4.32 -15.71 -12.28
CA ASN A 27 -3.24 -16.60 -11.82
C ASN A 27 -2.15 -15.82 -11.07
N PHE A 28 -1.71 -14.68 -11.60
CA PHE A 28 -0.70 -13.84 -10.96
C PHE A 28 -1.09 -13.42 -9.54
N LEU A 29 -2.34 -12.97 -9.34
CA LEU A 29 -2.79 -12.55 -8.01
C LEU A 29 -3.02 -13.74 -7.08
N PHE A 30 -3.78 -14.75 -7.52
CA PHE A 30 -4.20 -15.84 -6.65
C PHE A 30 -3.04 -16.76 -6.29
N GLN A 31 -2.18 -17.13 -7.25
CA GLN A 31 -0.98 -17.90 -6.93
C GLN A 31 -0.03 -17.09 -6.04
N PHE A 32 0.04 -15.76 -6.19
CA PHE A 32 0.80 -14.96 -5.23
C PHE A 32 0.24 -15.09 -3.81
N LEU A 33 -1.07 -15.00 -3.64
CA LEU A 33 -1.68 -15.06 -2.31
C LEU A 33 -1.59 -16.44 -1.67
N GLU A 34 -1.77 -17.49 -2.47
CA GLU A 34 -1.86 -18.89 -2.02
C GLU A 34 -0.48 -19.54 -1.88
N GLU A 35 0.41 -19.33 -2.85
CA GLU A 35 1.68 -20.06 -2.94
C GLU A 35 2.88 -19.15 -2.65
N TYR A 36 2.92 -17.95 -3.24
CA TYR A 36 4.17 -17.18 -3.24
C TYR A 36 4.34 -16.21 -2.07
N ARG A 37 3.25 -15.76 -1.42
CA ARG A 37 3.28 -14.72 -0.37
C ARG A 37 4.22 -15.10 0.76
N TYR A 38 4.30 -16.39 1.09
CA TYR A 38 5.17 -16.90 2.14
C TYR A 38 6.65 -16.57 1.87
N TYR A 39 7.13 -16.72 0.63
CA TYR A 39 8.53 -16.43 0.28
C TYR A 39 8.90 -14.95 0.39
N PHE A 40 7.92 -14.05 0.32
CA PHE A 40 8.12 -12.61 0.46
C PHE A 40 7.87 -12.09 1.88
N LYS A 41 7.44 -12.94 2.80
CA LYS A 41 7.18 -12.56 4.20
C LYS A 41 8.51 -12.35 4.91
N LYS A 42 9.02 -11.11 4.92
CA LYS A 42 10.06 -10.71 5.87
C LYS A 42 9.44 -10.66 7.26
N GLU A 43 9.97 -11.43 8.21
CA GLU A 43 9.62 -11.29 9.62
C GLU A 43 10.14 -9.95 10.14
N ARG A 44 9.37 -8.89 9.94
CA ARG A 44 9.45 -7.69 10.77
C ARG A 44 8.30 -7.75 11.74
N ARG A 45 8.58 -8.09 13.00
CA ARG A 45 7.66 -7.78 14.09
C ARG A 45 7.61 -6.27 14.23
N LEU A 46 6.57 -5.68 13.64
CA LEU A 46 6.23 -4.28 13.87
C LEU A 46 5.30 -4.26 15.07
N GLU A 47 5.73 -3.60 16.15
CA GLU A 47 4.87 -3.37 17.30
C GLU A 47 3.87 -2.28 16.96
N LEU A 48 2.59 -2.59 17.12
CA LEU A 48 1.52 -1.61 17.03
C LEU A 48 1.25 -1.07 18.43
N LYS A 49 1.21 0.25 18.54
CA LYS A 49 0.86 0.99 19.74
C LYS A 49 -0.21 2.04 19.43
N GLU A 50 -0.83 2.59 20.47
CA GLU A 50 -1.80 3.66 20.32
C GLU A 50 -1.13 5.00 20.01
N CYS A 51 -1.74 5.77 19.12
CA CYS A 51 -1.27 7.13 18.80
C CYS A 51 -1.52 8.06 19.98
N ASN A 52 -0.49 8.78 20.45
CA ASN A 52 -0.60 9.71 21.59
C ASN A 52 -1.62 10.85 21.37
N ASN A 53 -2.00 11.15 20.12
CA ASN A 53 -2.96 12.22 19.81
C ASN A 53 -4.41 11.73 19.61
N CYS A 54 -4.61 10.53 19.05
CA CYS A 54 -5.96 10.08 18.66
C CYS A 54 -6.30 8.65 19.08
N GLY A 55 -5.40 7.93 19.76
CA GLY A 55 -5.61 6.55 20.20
C GLY A 55 -5.55 5.48 19.10
N MET A 56 -5.57 5.86 17.81
CA MET A 56 -5.60 4.88 16.71
C MET A 56 -4.27 4.09 16.58
N PRO A 57 -4.30 2.84 16.09
CA PRO A 57 -3.11 2.01 15.93
C PRO A 57 -2.06 2.62 15.01
N THR A 58 -0.80 2.57 15.43
CA THR A 58 0.34 3.13 14.72
C THR A 58 1.62 2.40 15.11
N THR A 59 2.62 2.40 14.24
CA THR A 59 3.98 1.92 14.56
C THR A 59 4.88 3.03 15.11
N GLU A 60 4.39 4.27 15.11
CA GLU A 60 5.08 5.49 15.55
C GLU A 60 4.37 6.13 16.74
N GLU A 61 4.97 7.11 17.43
CA GLU A 61 4.33 7.81 18.56
C GLU A 61 3.06 8.60 18.18
N VAL A 62 3.08 9.20 16.99
CA VAL A 62 1.95 9.92 16.41
C VAL A 62 1.71 9.37 15.02
N CYS A 63 0.48 8.96 14.71
CA CYS A 63 0.16 8.34 13.43
C CYS A 63 0.39 9.30 12.25
N SER A 64 0.65 8.75 11.06
CA SER A 64 0.94 9.52 9.85
C SER A 64 -0.16 10.52 9.50
N TYR A 65 -1.41 10.21 9.82
CA TYR A 65 -2.54 11.11 9.64
C TYR A 65 -2.45 12.35 10.56
N CYS A 66 -2.24 12.16 11.86
CA CYS A 66 -2.11 13.28 12.80
C CYS A 66 -0.89 14.15 12.46
N LYS A 67 0.24 13.54 12.09
CA LYS A 67 1.42 14.26 11.60
C LYS A 67 1.09 15.14 10.39
N PHE A 68 0.33 14.62 9.43
CA PHE A 68 -0.10 15.36 8.25
C PHE A 68 -0.96 16.57 8.65
N ILE A 69 -2.01 16.37 9.45
CA ILE A 69 -2.90 17.46 9.89
C ILE A 69 -2.14 18.55 10.64
N PHE A 70 -1.20 18.20 11.51
CA PHE A 70 -0.39 19.19 12.22
C PHE A 70 0.50 20.01 11.28
N ARG A 71 1.07 19.39 10.24
CA ARG A 71 1.86 20.11 9.23
C ARG A 71 1.00 21.08 8.44
N GLU A 72 -0.16 20.63 7.97
CA GLU A 72 -1.07 21.50 7.21
C GLU A 72 -1.56 22.69 8.05
N ARG A 73 -1.86 22.48 9.35
CA ARG A 73 -2.23 23.57 10.27
C ARG A 73 -1.10 24.58 10.52
N LYS A 74 0.16 24.12 10.56
CA LYS A 74 1.33 25.03 10.69
C LYS A 74 1.59 25.84 9.42
N ASN A 75 1.29 25.30 8.25
CA ASN A 75 1.47 25.98 6.97
C ASN A 75 0.31 26.94 6.63
N ALA A 76 -0.79 26.88 7.38
CA ALA A 76 -1.97 27.73 7.23
C ALA A 76 -1.89 29.03 8.06
N VAL A 77 -0.80 29.22 8.80
CA VAL A 77 -0.43 30.43 9.55
C VAL A 77 0.80 31.03 8.89
#